data_AF-G7WI27-F1
#
_entry.id   AF-G7WI27-F1
#
_cell.length_a   1.000
_cell.length_b   1.000
_cell.length_c   1.000
_cell.angle_alpha   90.00
_cell.angle_beta   90.00
_cell.angle_gamma   90.00
#
_symmetry.space_group_name_H-M   'P 1'
#
loop_
_entity.id
_entity.type
_entity.pdbx_description
1 polymer ?
#
loop_
_entity_poly.entity_id
_entity_poly.type
_entity_poly.pdbx_seq_one_letter_code
_entity_poly.pdbx_strand_id
1 'polypeptide(L)' 'MHFQDFGRGARIELSKMAKVLGMKFIGYNPSAQQVSLEFKGKGVTYPLEEFVRQYEQECLS' A
#
# COMPACT_ATOMS: atom_id res chain seq x y z
N MET A 1 -7.37 14.65 19.77
CA MET A 1 -7.45 14.18 18.37
C MET A 1 -8.00 12.77 18.40
N HIS A 2 -9.12 12.51 17.72
CA HIS A 2 -9.76 11.19 17.71
C HIS A 2 -8.98 10.23 16.80
N PHE A 3 -8.63 9.05 17.33
CA PHE A 3 -7.83 8.00 16.68
C PHE A 3 -8.47 7.33 15.46
N GLN A 4 -9.60 7.83 14.95
CA GLN A 4 -10.40 7.15 13.91
C GLN A 4 -9.95 7.42 12.48
N ASP A 5 -9.11 8.44 12.22
CA ASP A 5 -8.79 8.88 10.86
C ASP A 5 -7.48 8.32 10.28
N PHE A 6 -6.60 7.73 11.11
CA PHE A 6 -5.32 7.18 10.64
C PHE A 6 -5.50 6.07 9.59
N GLY A 7 -6.54 5.23 9.73
CA GLY A 7 -6.80 4.14 8.80
C GLY A 7 -7.25 4.60 7.42
N ARG A 8 -8.03 5.69 7.33
CA ARG A 8 -8.55 6.19 6.04
C ARG A 8 -7.48 6.95 5.27
N GLY A 9 -6.71 7.81 5.95
CA GLY A 9 -5.59 8.53 5.33
C GLY A 9 -4.54 7.56 4.79
N ALA A 10 -4.12 6.58 5.60
CA ALA A 10 -3.15 5.58 5.18
C ALA A 10 -3.60 4.77 3.95
N ARG A 11 -4.87 4.33 3.90
CA ARG A 11 -5.39 3.57 2.75
C ARG A 11 -5.40 4.39 1.46
N ILE A 12 -5.69 5.69 1.54
CA ILE A 12 -5.67 6.59 0.37
C ILE A 12 -4.25 6.69 -0.17
N GLU A 13 -3.26 6.92 0.69
CA GLU A 13 -1.86 7.02 0.26
C GLU A 13 -1.34 5.70 -0.31
N LEU A 14 -1.62 4.57 0.34
CA LEU A 14 -1.25 3.24 -0.17
C LEU A 14 -1.92 2.93 -1.51
N SER A 15 -3.17 3.38 -1.72
CA SER A 15 -3.84 3.25 -3.01
C SER A 15 -3.18 4.08 -4.11
N LYS A 16 -2.65 5.26 -3.79
CA LYS A 16 -1.90 6.09 -4.76
C LYS A 16 -0.56 5.45 -5.10
N MET A 17 0.18 4.99 -4.09
CA MET A 17 1.46 4.29 -4.28
C MET A 17 1.28 3.04 -5.15
N ALA A 18 0.22 2.25 -4.90
CA ALA A 18 -0.07 1.06 -5.69
C ALA A 18 -0.29 1.40 -7.16
N LYS A 19 -1.03 2.49 -7.44
CA LYS A 19 -1.27 2.97 -8.80
C LYS A 19 0.02 3.39 -9.51
N VAL A 20 0.94 4.06 -8.82
CA VAL A 20 2.26 4.43 -9.37
C VAL A 20 3.05 3.18 -9.75
N LEU A 21 3.03 2.15 -8.91
CA LEU A 21 3.69 0.86 -9.15
C LEU A 21 2.97 -0.05 -10.16
N GLY A 22 1.91 0.42 -10.82
CA GLY A 22 1.13 -0.40 -11.76
C GLY A 22 0.36 -1.56 -11.10
N MET A 23 0.04 -1.42 -9.81
CA MET A 23 -0.71 -2.39 -9.02
C MET A 23 -2.08 -1.82 -8.61
N LYS A 24 -3.01 -2.72 -8.27
CA LYS A 24 -4.32 -2.33 -7.75
C LYS A 24 -4.39 -2.61 -6.25
N PHE A 25 -4.73 -1.59 -5.47
CA PHE A 25 -4.87 -1.74 -4.02
C PHE A 25 -6.11 -2.56 -3.66
N ILE A 26 -5.95 -3.54 -2.77
CA ILE A 26 -7.04 -4.37 -2.23
C ILE A 26 -7.33 -3.98 -0.78
N GLY A 27 -6.29 -3.85 0.06
CA GLY A 27 -6.49 -3.56 1.48
C GLY A 27 -5.20 -3.38 2.26
N TYR A 28 -5.33 -2.84 3.48
CA TYR A 28 -4.25 -2.64 4.43
C TYR A 28 -4.65 -3.20 5.80
N ASN A 29 -3.81 -4.09 6.33
CA ASN A 29 -3.92 -4.63 7.68
C ASN A 29 -2.93 -3.88 8.60
N PRO A 30 -3.41 -2.97 9.46
CA PRO A 30 -2.54 -2.20 10.36
C PRO A 30 -1.98 -3.04 11.52
N SER A 31 -2.62 -4.15 11.89
CA SER A 31 -2.11 -5.00 12.98
C SER A 31 -0.93 -5.84 12.51
N ALA A 32 -0.99 -6.35 11.27
CA ALA A 32 0.08 -7.13 10.67
C ALA A 32 1.09 -6.29 9.87
N GLN A 33 0.86 -4.97 9.74
CA GLN A 33 1.65 -4.08 8.88
C GLN A 33 1.81 -4.64 7.46
N GLN A 34 0.69 -5.03 6.84
CA GLN A 34 0.67 -5.66 5.51
C GLN A 34 -0.28 -4.96 4.55
N VAL A 35 0.13 -4.87 3.30
CA VAL A 35 -0.68 -4.38 2.19
C VAL A 35 -1.00 -5.51 1.22
N SER A 36 -2.27 -5.61 0.82
CA SER A 36 -2.73 -6.56 -0.18
C SER A 36 -3.03 -5.81 -1.47
N LEU A 37 -2.54 -6.35 -2.58
CA LEU A 37 -2.55 -5.74 -3.90
C LEU A 37 -2.92 -6.81 -4.95
N GLU A 38 -3.36 -6.38 -6.11
CA GLU A 38 -3.47 -7.21 -7.31
C GLU A 38 -2.43 -6.73 -8.32
N PHE A 39 -1.63 -7.67 -8.83
CA PHE A 39 -0.67 -7.42 -9.90
C PHE A 39 -0.83 -8.46 -10.99
N LYS A 40 -1.10 -8.02 -12.22
CA LYS A 40 -1.33 -8.90 -13.39
C LYS A 40 -2.37 -10.00 -13.12
N GLY A 41 -3.46 -9.66 -12.44
CA GLY A 41 -4.55 -10.58 -12.10
C GLY A 41 -4.25 -11.54 -10.94
N LYS A 42 -3.11 -11.40 -10.25
CA LYS A 42 -2.76 -12.21 -9.07
C LYS A 42 -2.81 -11.35 -7.81
N GLY A 43 -3.49 -11.86 -6.77
CA GLY A 43 -3.45 -11.27 -5.44
C GLY A 43 -2.09 -11.52 -4.78
N VAL A 44 -1.47 -10.46 -4.28
CA VAL A 44 -0.18 -10.49 -3.58
C VAL A 44 -0.29 -9.69 -2.29
N THR A 45 0.42 -10.12 -1.26
CA THR A 45 0.48 -9.43 0.03
C THR A 45 1.93 -9.19 0.39
N TYR A 46 2.27 -7.94 0.70
CA TYR A 46 3.61 -7.53 1.10
C TYR A 46 3.59 -7.00 2.54
N PRO A 47 4.72 -7.13 3.26
CA PRO A 47 5.02 -6.22 4.35
C PRO A 47 4.92 -4.76 3.87
N LEU A 48 4.35 -3.89 4.70
CA LEU A 48 4.15 -2.48 4.38
C LEU A 48 5.47 -1.79 4.01
N GLU A 49 6.52 -2.06 4.78
CA GLU A 49 7.86 -1.49 4.58
C GLU A 49 8.44 -1.84 3.20
N GLU A 50 8.35 -3.10 2.77
CA GLU A 50 8.85 -3.52 1.45
C GLU A 50 8.11 -2.83 0.31
N PHE A 51 6.79 -2.69 0.45
CA PHE A 51 5.96 -1.98 -0.53
C PHE A 51 6.33 -0.50 -0.62
N VAL A 52 6.52 0.17 0.52
CA VAL A 52 6.93 1.58 0.54
C VAL A 52 8.32 1.75 -0.07
N ARG A 53 9.27 0.87 0.27
CA ARG A 53 10.62 0.90 -0.32
C ARG A 53 10.59 0.75 -1.84
N GLN A 54 9.74 -0.14 -2.36
CA GLN A 54 9.58 -0.31 -3.81
C GLN A 54 9.02 0.97 -4.47
N TYR A 55 8.04 1.61 -3.85
CA TYR A 55 7.51 2.89 -4.31
C TYR A 55 8.59 3.98 -4.33
N GLU A 56 9.39 4.09 -3.25
CA GLU A 56 10.47 5.07 -3.17
C GLU A 56 11.53 4.84 -4.26
N GLN A 57 11.87 3.59 -4.56
CA GLN A 57 12.78 3.25 -5.64
C GLN A 57 12.25 3.67 -7.02
N GLU A 58 10.96 3.45 -7.30
CA GLU A 58 10.32 3.87 -8.55
C GLU A 58 10.24 5.40 -8.69
N CYS A 59 10.12 6.14 -7.59
CA CYS A 59 10.11 7.61 -7.62
C CYS A 59 11.50 8.25 -7.75
N LEU A 60 12.57 7.50 -7.47
CA LEU A 60 13.96 7.97 -7.60
C LEU A 60 14.60 7.58 -8.93
N SER A 61 13.96 6.73 -9.73
CA SER A 61 14.38 6.33 -11.08
C SER A 61 13.85 7.25 -12.16
#